data_AF-S4PZ44-F1
#
_entry.id   AF-S4PZ44-F1
#
_cell.length_a   1.000
_cell.length_b   1.000
_cell.length_c   1.000
_cell.angle_alpha   90.00
_cell.angle_beta   90.00
_cell.angle_gamma   90.00
#
_symmetry.space_group_name_H-M   'P 1'
#
loop_
_entity.id
_entity.type
_entity.pdbx_description
1 polymer ?
#
loop_
_entity_poly.entity_id
_entity_poly.type
_entity_poly.pdbx_seq_one_letter_code
_entity_poly.pdbx_strand_id
1 'polypeptide(L)' 'MLASTLTASGDKTSFCPRHKNDILKYFCRTCSVPVCKECTIIEHPAALHDCEHLSDAGPKQLELMQQAVNEAKTR' A
#
# COMPACT_ATOMS: atom_id res chain seq x y z
N MET A 1 17.06 23.26 6.59
CA MET A 1 15.59 23.17 6.38
C MET A 1 15.33 22.38 5.10
N LEU A 2 15.40 21.04 5.15
CA LEU A 2 15.06 20.21 3.99
C LEU A 2 13.56 19.91 4.08
N ALA A 3 12.77 20.68 3.34
CA ALA A 3 11.36 20.42 3.16
C ALA A 3 11.21 19.12 2.36
N SER A 4 10.85 18.03 3.03
CA SER A 4 10.36 16.83 2.37
C SER A 4 8.97 17.13 1.81
N THR A 5 8.92 17.78 0.65
CA THR A 5 7.74 17.77 -0.18
C THR A 5 7.58 16.34 -0.72
N LEU A 6 6.89 15.48 0.03
CA LEU A 6 6.14 14.40 -0.61
C LEU A 6 5.06 15.09 -1.42
N THR A 7 5.39 15.38 -2.67
CA THR A 7 4.44 15.83 -3.67
C THR A 7 3.33 14.77 -3.75
N ALA A 8 2.14 15.14 -3.30
CA ALA A 8 0.90 14.51 -3.76
C ALA A 8 0.86 14.67 -5.28
N SER A 9 1.39 13.69 -6.01
CA SER A 9 1.70 13.82 -7.44
C SER A 9 1.09 12.67 -8.22
N GLY A 10 -0.21 12.81 -8.46
CA GLY A 10 -1.00 12.08 -9.46
C GLY A 10 -1.23 10.61 -9.16
N ASP A 11 -2.45 10.12 -9.42
CA ASP A 11 -2.71 8.69 -9.54
C ASP A 11 -1.86 8.12 -10.69
N LYS A 12 -0.59 7.79 -10.42
CA LYS A 12 0.20 6.90 -11.28
C LYS A 12 -0.45 5.53 -11.18
N THR A 13 -1.50 5.37 -11.98
CA THR A 13 -2.25 4.14 -12.11
C THR A 13 -1.26 3.04 -12.47
N SER A 14 -1.02 2.13 -11.52
CA SER A 14 -0.11 1.01 -11.70
C SER A 14 -0.92 -0.23 -12.04
N PHE A 15 -0.62 -0.83 -13.20
CA PHE A 15 -1.31 -2.03 -13.67
C PHE A 15 -0.68 -3.29 -13.09
N CYS A 16 -1.51 -4.31 -12.88
CA CYS A 16 -1.02 -5.60 -12.43
C CYS A 16 -0.14 -6.25 -13.52
N PRO A 17 1.05 -6.76 -13.19
CA PRO A 17 1.92 -7.41 -14.17
C PRO A 17 1.33 -8.72 -14.71
N ARG A 18 0.42 -9.35 -13.97
CA ARG A 18 -0.24 -10.60 -14.35
C ARG A 18 -1.57 -10.35 -15.05
N HIS A 19 -2.39 -9.45 -14.49
CA HIS A 19 -3.68 -9.04 -15.04
C HIS A 19 -3.56 -7.66 -15.69
N LYS A 20 -3.03 -7.63 -16.91
CA LYS A 20 -2.50 -6.40 -17.55
C LYS A 20 -3.48 -5.23 -17.68
N ASN A 21 -4.78 -5.49 -17.61
CA ASN A 21 -5.83 -4.46 -17.70
C ASN A 21 -6.37 -4.02 -16.32
N ASP A 22 -5.96 -4.69 -15.25
CA ASP A 22 -6.42 -4.40 -13.89
C ASP A 22 -5.44 -3.51 -13.14
N ILE A 23 -6.00 -2.57 -12.39
CA ILE A 23 -5.25 -1.63 -11.56
C ILE A 23 -4.95 -2.26 -10.20
N LEU A 24 -3.73 -2.06 -9.71
CA LEU A 24 -3.35 -2.37 -8.34
C LEU A 24 -4.07 -1.42 -7.39
N LYS A 25 -5.06 -1.94 -6.64
CA LYS A 25 -5.89 -1.16 -5.71
C LYS A 25 -5.82 -1.67 -4.28
N TYR A 26 -5.18 -2.81 -4.06
CA TYR A 26 -5.09 -3.45 -2.75
C TYR A 26 -3.63 -3.70 -2.39
N PHE A 27 -3.39 -3.89 -1.09
CA PHE A 27 -2.12 -4.34 -0.54
C PHE A 27 -2.35 -5.63 0.23
N CYS A 28 -1.62 -6.68 -0.12
CA CYS A 28 -1.61 -7.92 0.64
C CYS A 28 -0.56 -7.81 1.75
N ARG A 29 -0.98 -7.74 3.01
CA ARG A 29 -0.09 -7.66 4.18
C ARG A 29 0.70 -8.95 4.38
N THR A 30 0.07 -10.10 4.18
CA THR A 30 0.72 -11.42 4.30
C THR A 30 1.92 -11.56 3.37
N CYS A 31 1.82 -11.06 2.14
CA CYS A 31 2.88 -11.14 1.13
C CYS A 31 3.71 -9.86 1.00
N SER A 32 3.28 -8.76 1.65
CA SER A 32 3.87 -7.43 1.55
C SER A 32 3.99 -6.90 0.11
N VAL A 33 2.94 -7.07 -0.71
CA VAL A 33 2.91 -6.65 -2.12
C VAL A 33 1.58 -6.00 -2.52
N PRO A 34 1.58 -5.05 -3.48
CA PRO A 34 0.36 -4.52 -4.06
C PRO A 34 -0.29 -5.54 -5.01
N VAL A 35 -1.62 -5.64 -4.99
CA VAL A 35 -2.40 -6.60 -5.78
C VAL A 35 -3.64 -5.95 -6.41
N CYS A 36 -4.08 -6.47 -7.56
CA CYS A 36 -5.36 -6.06 -8.17
C CYS A 36 -6.52 -6.92 -7.65
N LYS A 37 -7.75 -6.58 -8.04
CA LYS A 37 -8.95 -7.33 -7.65
C LYS A 37 -8.88 -8.81 -8.04
N GLU A 38 -8.43 -9.11 -9.25
CA GLU A 38 -8.34 -10.50 -9.71
C GLU A 38 -7.30 -11.31 -8.90
N CYS A 39 -6.17 -10.69 -8.53
CA CYS A 39 -5.22 -11.31 -7.62
C CYS A 39 -5.85 -11.68 -6.26
N THR A 40 -6.79 -10.88 -5.72
CA THR A 40 -7.47 -11.18 -4.45
C THR A 40 -8.43 -12.37 -4.52
N ILE A 41 -8.75 -12.84 -5.73
CA ILE A 41 -9.64 -13.99 -5.94
C ILE A 41 -8.79 -15.24 -6.21
N ILE A 42 -7.77 -15.13 -7.07
CA ILE A 42 -7.01 -16.28 -7.55
C ILE A 42 -5.84 -16.65 -6.62
N GLU A 43 -4.96 -15.70 -6.31
CA GLU A 43 -3.68 -15.98 -5.60
C GLU A 43 -3.63 -15.49 -4.16
N HIS A 44 -4.44 -14.47 -3.84
CA HIS A 44 -4.53 -13.89 -2.51
C HIS A 44 -5.96 -13.94 -2.00
N PRO A 45 -6.61 -15.13 -1.96
CA PRO A 45 -7.97 -15.25 -1.47
C PRO A 45 -8.06 -14.79 -0.02
N ALA A 46 -9.09 -14.02 0.31
CA ALA A 46 -9.29 -13.42 1.64
C ALA A 46 -9.32 -14.45 2.80
N ALA A 47 -9.61 -15.72 2.50
CA ALA A 47 -9.56 -16.81 3.49
C ALA A 47 -8.14 -17.18 3.92
N LEU A 48 -7.11 -16.87 3.11
CA LEU A 48 -5.71 -17.21 3.36
C LEU A 48 -4.86 -15.97 3.58
N HIS A 49 -5.13 -14.91 2.83
CA HIS A 49 -4.30 -13.71 2.79
C HIS A 49 -5.07 -12.49 3.26
N ASP A 50 -4.36 -11.63 3.98
CA ASP A 50 -4.90 -10.40 4.52
C ASP A 50 -4.67 -9.26 3.52
N CYS A 51 -5.73 -8.85 2.83
CA CYS A 51 -5.69 -7.82 1.79
C CYS A 51 -6.55 -6.62 2.20
N GLU A 52 -6.00 -5.42 2.09
CA GLU A 52 -6.69 -4.16 2.35
C GLU A 52 -6.62 -3.21 1.17
N HIS A 53 -7.58 -2.28 1.04
CA HIS A 53 -7.57 -1.30 -0.04
C HIS A 53 -6.48 -0.24 0.22
N LEU A 54 -5.78 0.19 -0.83
CA LEU A 54 -4.65 1.13 -0.71
C LEU A 54 -5.06 2.49 -0.14
N SER A 55 -6.30 2.93 -0.38
CA SER A 55 -6.85 4.15 0.23
C SER A 55 -6.87 4.11 1.75
N ASP A 56 -6.98 2.91 2.33
CA ASP A 56 -7.14 2.70 3.76
C ASP A 56 -5.78 2.36 4.38
N ALA A 57 -4.96 1.60 3.65
CA ALA A 57 -3.61 1.21 4.06
C ALA A 57 -2.66 2.41 4.15
N GLY A 58 -2.66 3.27 3.14
CA GLY A 58 -1.68 4.35 2.98
C GLY A 58 -1.62 5.31 4.16
N PRO A 59 -2.75 5.94 4.55
CA PRO A 59 -2.78 6.87 5.69
C PRO A 59 -2.31 6.22 7.00
N LYS A 60 -2.75 4.98 7.27
CA LYS A 60 -2.37 4.24 8.47
C LYS A 60 -0.87 3.94 8.53
N GLN A 61 -0.28 3.52 7.41
CA GLN A 61 1.16 3.27 7.35
C GLN A 61 1.97 4.56 7.56
N LEU A 62 1.53 5.67 6.98
CA LEU A 62 2.19 6.97 7.15
C LEU A 62 2.16 7.44 8.61
N GLU A 63 1.03 7.28 9.28
CA GLU A 63 0.89 7.62 10.71
C GLU A 63 1.85 6.79 11.59
N LEU A 64 1.88 5.47 11.39
CA LEU A 64 2.79 4.58 12.11
C LEU A 64 4.26 4.94 11.86
N MET A 65 4.62 5.26 10.61
CA MET A 65 5.97 5.64 10.25
C MET A 65 6.36 6.98 10.88
N GLN A 66 5.43 7.94 10.91
CA GLN A 66 5.64 9.25 11.55
C GLN A 66 5.82 9.11 13.06
N GLN A 67 5.04 8.25 13.72
CA GLN A 67 5.18 7.97 15.14
C GLN A 67 6.55 7.35 15.45
N ALA A 68 6.95 6.31 14.70
CA ALA A 68 8.25 5.66 14.89
C ALA A 68 9.42 6.64 14.73
N VAL A 69 9.35 7.54 13.74
CA VAL A 69 10.34 8.60 13.54
C VAL A 69 10.38 9.57 14.72
N ASN A 70 9.23 9.91 15.30
CA ASN A 70 9.17 10.82 16.44
C ASN A 70 9.73 10.17 17.72
N GLU A 71 9.40 8.90 17.98
CA GLU A 71 9.95 8.15 19.10
C GLU A 71 11.47 8.05 19.02
N ALA A 72 12.02 7.82 17.83
CA ALA A 72 13.46 7.78 17.60
C ALA A 72 14.17 9.14 17.86
N LYS A 73 13.48 10.27 17.69
CA LYS A 73 14.03 11.61 17.98
C LYS A 73 14.03 11.95 19.46
N THR A 74 13.13 11.33 20.24
CA THR A 74 12.99 11.56 21.68
C THR A 74 13.90 10.68 22.54
N ARG A 75 14.66 9.78 21.91
CA ARG A 75 15.70 8.95 22.53
C ARG A 75 17.07 9.58 22.27
#